data_AF-A0A9E5GA11-F1
#
_entry.id   AF-A0A9E5GA11-F1
#
_cell.length_a   1.000
_cell.length_b   1.000
_cell.length_c   1.000
_cell.angle_alpha   90.00
_cell.angle_beta   90.00
_cell.angle_gamma   90.00
#
_symmetry.space_group_name_H-M   'P 1'
#
loop_
_entity.id
_entity.type
_entity.pdbx_description
1 polymer ?
#
loop_
_entity_poly.entity_id
_entity_poly.type
_entity_poly.pdbx_seq_one_letter_code
_entity_poly.pdbx_strand_id
1 'polypeptide(L)'
;MPTKKLYLISLLSLLACAGAAFAGFWVFGKMNVALGVGFLVGAVAAGAGHTLFFKAWHSAPNGSKNVALYYGARVAIIFLTVIITLLISRQAALGAIIPQLFAVPVLAVTAVFLKE
;
A
#
# COMPACT_ATOMS: atom_id res chain seq x y z
N MET A 1 -20.55 8.20 -0.46
CA MET A 1 -19.42 8.47 -1.40
C MET A 1 -18.16 8.71 -0.59
N PRO A 2 -16.98 8.11 -0.92
CA PRO A 2 -15.73 8.49 -0.26
C PRO A 2 -15.50 9.98 -0.44
N THR A 3 -15.50 10.74 0.64
CA THR A 3 -15.13 12.15 0.56
C THR A 3 -13.63 12.23 0.27
N LYS A 4 -13.16 13.27 -0.44
CA LYS A 4 -11.71 13.56 -0.58
C LYS A 4 -10.98 13.50 0.77
N LYS A 5 -11.69 13.86 1.85
CA LYS A 5 -11.24 13.78 3.23
C LYS A 5 -10.93 12.35 3.68
N LEU A 6 -11.79 11.37 3.36
CA LEU A 6 -11.57 9.97 3.74
C LEU A 6 -10.39 9.34 2.99
N TYR A 7 -10.24 9.63 1.69
CA TYR A 7 -9.06 9.23 0.91
C TYR A 7 -7.77 9.81 1.50
N LEU A 8 -7.79 11.11 1.84
CA LEU A 8 -6.63 11.78 2.41
C LEU A 8 -6.25 11.18 3.77
N ILE A 9 -7.23 10.93 4.64
CA ILE A 9 -7.01 10.30 5.95
C ILE A 9 -6.40 8.90 5.76
N SER A 10 -6.95 8.06 4.89
CA SER A 10 -6.43 6.70 4.70
C SER A 10 -5.01 6.70 4.10
N LEU A 11 -4.73 7.62 3.17
CA LEU A 11 -3.40 7.78 2.60
C LEU A 11 -2.38 8.24 3.65
N LEU A 12 -2.75 9.22 4.49
CA LEU A 12 -1.89 9.70 5.57
C LEU A 12 -1.64 8.62 6.62
N SER A 13 -2.67 7.83 6.98
CA SER A 13 -2.51 6.69 7.88
C SER A 13 -1.56 5.63 7.30
N LEU A 14 -1.67 5.32 6.00
CA LEU A 14 -0.73 4.42 5.33
C LEU A 14 0.71 4.95 5.41
N LEU A 15 0.92 6.22 5.07
CA LEU A 15 2.24 6.85 5.11
C LEU A 15 2.81 6.87 6.53
N ALA A 16 2.00 7.17 7.54
CA ALA A 16 2.41 7.17 8.94
C ALA A 16 2.82 5.77 9.41
N CYS A 17 2.02 4.73 9.11
CA CYS A 17 2.34 3.36 9.48
C CYS A 17 3.60 2.85 8.77
N ALA A 18 3.72 3.09 7.46
CA ALA A 18 4.90 2.72 6.71
C ALA A 18 6.14 3.47 7.24
N GLY A 19 6.04 4.78 7.45
CA GLY A 19 7.12 5.60 7.99
C GLY A 19 7.58 5.16 9.38
N ALA A 20 6.65 4.79 10.27
CA ALA A 20 6.98 4.24 11.58
C ALA A 20 7.75 2.91 11.47
N ALA A 21 7.35 2.03 10.54
CA ALA A 21 8.09 0.80 10.29
C ALA A 21 9.51 1.08 9.79
N PHE A 22 9.67 1.99 8.83
CA PHE A 22 10.98 2.42 8.32
C PHE A 22 11.85 2.99 9.45
N ALA A 23 11.31 3.89 10.26
CA ALA A 23 12.01 4.45 11.42
C ALA A 23 12.43 3.37 12.42
N GLY A 24 11.57 2.37 12.68
CA GLY A 24 11.91 1.20 13.49
C GLY A 24 13.13 0.45 12.94
N PHE A 25 13.13 0.10 11.65
CA PHE A 25 14.27 -0.56 11.01
C PHE A 25 15.56 0.27 11.09
N TRP A 26 15.45 1.60 10.98
CA TRP A 26 16.58 2.52 11.15
C TRP A 26 17.14 2.49 12.57
N VAL A 27 16.27 2.71 13.57
CA VAL A 27 16.63 2.80 14.98
C VAL A 27 17.26 1.49 15.49
N PHE A 28 16.78 0.34 15.05
CA PHE A 28 17.34 -0.96 15.43
C PHE A 28 18.58 -1.38 14.62
N GLY A 29 19.12 -0.49 13.76
CA GLY A 29 20.30 -0.79 12.94
C GLY A 29 20.09 -1.94 11.94
N LYS A 30 18.84 -2.24 11.60
CA LYS A 30 18.46 -3.31 10.65
C LYS A 30 18.31 -2.78 9.22
N MET A 31 18.32 -1.46 9.05
CA MET A 31 18.24 -0.82 7.75
C MET A 31 19.56 -0.97 6.98
N ASN A 32 19.47 -1.49 5.76
CA ASN A 32 20.53 -1.40 4.77
C ASN A 32 20.01 -0.69 3.52
N VAL A 33 20.91 -0.25 2.64
CA VAL A 33 20.56 0.52 1.43
C VAL A 33 19.54 -0.23 0.57
N ALA A 34 19.73 -1.52 0.36
CA ALA A 34 18.82 -2.33 -0.46
C ALA A 34 17.41 -2.41 0.13
N LEU A 35 17.30 -2.63 1.44
CA LEU A 35 16.02 -2.62 2.17
C LEU A 35 15.34 -1.26 2.10
N GLY A 36 16.11 -0.17 2.25
CA GLY A 36 15.58 1.19 2.14
C GLY A 36 15.07 1.52 0.74
N VAL A 37 15.82 1.16 -0.30
CA VAL A 37 15.37 1.31 -1.70
C VAL A 37 14.11 0.49 -1.95
N GLY A 38 14.11 -0.76 -1.51
CA GLY A 38 12.93 -1.63 -1.57
C GLY A 38 11.71 -0.99 -0.92
N PHE A 39 11.87 -0.48 0.28
CA PHE A 39 10.81 0.21 1.03
C PHE A 39 10.23 1.40 0.26
N LEU A 40 11.07 2.25 -0.34
CA LEU A 40 10.60 3.38 -1.14
C LEU A 40 9.77 2.92 -2.34
N VAL A 41 10.25 1.91 -3.08
CA VAL A 41 9.51 1.33 -4.22
C VAL A 41 8.17 0.76 -3.75
N GLY A 42 8.18 0.00 -2.65
CA GLY A 42 6.99 -0.56 -2.03
C GLY A 42 5.98 0.50 -1.59
N ALA A 43 6.43 1.63 -1.04
CA ALA A 43 5.59 2.72 -0.58
C ALA A 43 4.88 3.41 -1.75
N VAL A 44 5.61 3.66 -2.84
CA VAL A 44 5.04 4.22 -4.07
C VAL A 44 3.99 3.26 -4.66
N ALA A 45 4.31 1.96 -4.75
CA ALA A 45 3.39 0.94 -5.23
C ALA A 45 2.13 0.81 -4.36
N ALA A 46 2.29 0.85 -3.04
CA ALA A 46 1.19 0.81 -2.08
C ALA A 46 0.26 2.03 -2.24
N GLY A 47 0.82 3.24 -2.39
CA GLY A 47 0.05 4.47 -2.64
C GLY A 47 -0.70 4.45 -3.98
N ALA A 48 -0.05 3.97 -5.05
CA ALA A 48 -0.69 3.81 -6.35
C ALA A 48 -1.85 2.81 -6.28
N GLY A 49 -1.66 1.65 -5.63
CA GLY A 49 -2.71 0.68 -5.38
C GLY A 49 -3.87 1.24 -4.54
N HIS A 50 -3.56 2.09 -3.56
CA HIS A 50 -4.55 2.80 -2.75
C HIS A 50 -5.41 3.75 -3.59
N THR A 51 -4.77 4.51 -4.47
CA THR A 51 -5.42 5.46 -5.37
C THR A 51 -6.36 4.73 -6.33
N LEU A 52 -5.91 3.61 -6.90
CA LEU A 52 -6.71 2.77 -7.78
C LEU A 52 -7.94 2.21 -7.07
N PHE A 53 -7.80 1.76 -5.82
CA PHE A 53 -8.92 1.27 -5.01
C PHE A 53 -9.99 2.35 -4.78
N PHE A 54 -9.59 3.57 -4.42
CA PHE A 54 -10.56 4.66 -4.21
C PHE A 54 -11.22 5.11 -5.52
N LYS A 55 -10.48 5.17 -6.63
CA LYS A 55 -11.08 5.41 -7.96
C LYS A 55 -12.12 4.33 -8.29
N ALA A 56 -11.80 3.06 -8.03
CA ALA A 56 -12.70 1.93 -8.25
C ALA A 56 -14.00 2.06 -7.46
N TRP A 57 -13.87 2.34 -6.16
CA TRP A 57 -14.98 2.48 -5.25
C TRP A 57 -15.87 3.67 -5.65
N HIS A 58 -15.26 4.76 -6.11
CA HIS A 58 -16.02 5.93 -6.58
C HIS A 58 -16.82 5.63 -7.85
N SER A 59 -16.26 4.83 -8.76
CA SER A 59 -16.93 4.40 -9.99
C SER A 59 -17.97 3.29 -9.81
N ALA A 60 -17.94 2.55 -8.68
CA ALA A 60 -18.88 1.48 -8.39
C ALA A 60 -19.05 1.23 -6.87
N PRO A 61 -19.88 2.05 -6.18
CA PRO A 61 -19.99 2.02 -4.71
C PRO A 61 -20.65 0.75 -4.13
N ASN A 62 -21.31 -0.08 -4.94
CA ASN A 62 -22.05 -1.27 -4.48
C ASN A 62 -21.30 -2.61 -4.67
N GLY A 63 -19.96 -2.62 -4.65
CA GLY A 63 -19.19 -3.87 -4.65
C GLY A 63 -19.30 -4.69 -5.95
N SER A 64 -19.41 -4.02 -7.10
CA SER A 64 -19.50 -4.69 -8.40
C SER A 64 -18.19 -5.36 -8.84
N LYS A 65 -18.25 -6.13 -9.93
CA LYS A 65 -17.13 -6.75 -10.67
C LYS A 65 -15.90 -5.84 -10.82
N ASN A 66 -16.10 -4.52 -10.84
CA ASN A 66 -15.02 -3.53 -10.88
C ASN A 66 -14.17 -3.54 -9.62
N VAL A 67 -14.75 -3.55 -8.41
CA VAL A 67 -13.99 -3.54 -7.15
C VAL A 67 -13.07 -4.77 -7.06
N ALA A 68 -13.56 -5.95 -7.49
CA ALA A 68 -12.76 -7.16 -7.58
C ALA A 68 -11.61 -7.04 -8.60
N LEU A 69 -11.86 -6.47 -9.78
CA LEU A 69 -10.85 -6.23 -10.80
C LEU A 69 -9.74 -5.28 -10.31
N TYR A 70 -10.12 -4.24 -9.57
CA TYR A 70 -9.19 -3.28 -8.97
C TYR A 70 -8.42 -3.85 -7.78
N TYR A 71 -9.04 -4.73 -6.98
CA TYR A 71 -8.33 -5.53 -5.99
C TYR A 71 -7.29 -6.44 -6.67
N GLY A 72 -7.67 -7.09 -7.77
CA GLY A 72 -6.77 -7.89 -8.59
C GLY A 72 -5.61 -7.06 -9.15
N ALA A 73 -5.87 -5.87 -9.69
CA ALA A 73 -4.84 -4.95 -10.16
C ALA A 73 -3.89 -4.50 -9.03
N ARG A 74 -4.42 -4.22 -7.84
CA ARG A 74 -3.61 -3.88 -6.66
C ARG A 74 -2.71 -5.04 -6.24
N VAL A 75 -3.24 -6.26 -6.21
CA VAL A 75 -2.44 -7.47 -5.92
C VAL A 75 -1.37 -7.69 -6.98
N ALA A 76 -1.69 -7.48 -8.27
CA ALA A 76 -0.71 -7.56 -9.35
C ALA A 76 0.42 -6.54 -9.20
N ILE A 77 0.11 -5.28 -8.82
CA ILE A 77 1.11 -4.24 -8.54
C ILE A 77 2.02 -4.64 -7.38
N ILE A 78 1.45 -5.23 -6.32
CA ILE A 78 2.19 -5.75 -5.17
C ILE A 78 3.18 -6.83 -5.61
N PHE A 79 2.69 -7.87 -6.29
CA PHE A 79 3.52 -8.98 -6.77
C PHE A 79 4.59 -8.52 -7.77
N LEU A 80 4.23 -7.66 -8.73
CA LEU A 80 5.18 -7.13 -9.70
C LEU A 80 6.28 -6.33 -9.02
N THR A 81 5.93 -5.51 -8.04
CA THR A 81 6.89 -4.72 -7.25
C THR A 81 7.86 -5.63 -6.49
N VAL A 82 7.36 -6.70 -5.88
CA VAL A 82 8.20 -7.69 -5.20
C VAL A 82 9.11 -8.42 -6.19
N ILE A 83 8.61 -8.82 -7.36
CA ILE A 83 9.40 -9.49 -8.40
C ILE A 83 10.52 -8.56 -8.90
N ILE A 84 10.21 -7.30 -9.21
CA ILE A 84 11.20 -6.33 -9.67
C ILE A 84 12.27 -6.10 -8.59
N THR A 85 11.87 -5.94 -7.33
CA THR A 85 12.82 -5.72 -6.23
C THR A 85 13.64 -6.97 -5.89
N LEU A 86 13.13 -8.18 -6.14
CA LEU A 86 13.90 -9.43 -6.07
C LEU A 86 15.04 -9.46 -7.10
N LEU A 87 14.90 -8.80 -8.25
CA LEU A 87 16.00 -8.68 -9.24
C LEU A 87 17.16 -7.83 -8.71
N ILE A 88 16.94 -7.03 -7.67
CA ILE A 88 17.97 -6.24 -6.99
C ILE A 88 18.58 -7.06 -5.85
N SER A 89 17.77 -7.49 -4.88
CA SER A 89 18.20 -8.34 -3.76
C SER A 89 17.01 -8.84 -2.92
N ARG A 90 17.25 -9.85 -2.07
CA ARG A 90 16.25 -10.31 -1.09
C ARG A 90 15.86 -9.21 -0.09
N GLN A 91 16.81 -8.37 0.30
CA GLN A 91 16.61 -7.27 1.24
C GLN A 91 15.73 -6.18 0.61
N ALA A 92 15.91 -5.88 -0.68
CA ALA A 92 15.05 -4.96 -1.40
C ALA A 92 13.61 -5.50 -1.53
N ALA A 93 13.45 -6.79 -1.79
CA ALA A 93 12.13 -7.42 -1.81
C ALA A 93 11.41 -7.33 -0.45
N LEU A 94 12.13 -7.60 0.64
CA LEU A 94 11.60 -7.43 2.00
C LEU A 94 11.21 -5.98 2.28
N GLY A 95 12.07 -5.04 1.88
CA GLY A 95 11.79 -3.60 1.93
C GLY A 95 10.45 -3.26 1.27
N ALA A 96 10.24 -3.76 0.05
CA ALA A 96 9.07 -3.44 -0.76
C ALA A 96 7.75 -4.01 -0.22
N ILE A 97 7.80 -5.12 0.53
CA ILE A 97 6.63 -5.75 1.15
C ILE A 97 6.13 -4.94 2.35
N ILE A 98 7.04 -4.31 3.11
CA ILE A 98 6.69 -3.66 4.38
C ILE A 98 5.57 -2.61 4.22
N PRO A 99 5.65 -1.61 3.31
CA PRO A 99 4.56 -0.65 3.10
C PRO A 99 3.26 -1.30 2.62
N GLN A 100 3.35 -2.41 1.88
CA GLN A 100 2.19 -3.11 1.33
C GLN A 100 1.38 -3.83 2.42
N LEU A 101 2.06 -4.35 3.46
CA LEU A 101 1.41 -4.98 4.62
C LEU A 101 0.51 -4.00 5.38
N PHE A 102 0.93 -2.75 5.55
CA PHE A 102 0.12 -1.72 6.23
C PHE A 102 -1.06 -1.24 5.40
N ALA A 103 -0.99 -1.39 4.08
CA ALA A 103 -2.05 -0.92 3.20
C ALA A 103 -3.34 -1.76 3.31
N VAL A 104 -3.27 -3.04 3.68
CA VAL A 104 -4.47 -3.90 3.81
C VAL A 104 -5.31 -3.55 5.06
N PRO A 105 -4.76 -3.46 6.28
CA PRO A 105 -5.52 -3.07 7.46
C PRO A 105 -6.12 -1.67 7.34
N VAL A 106 -5.36 -0.70 6.83
CA VAL A 106 -5.84 0.69 6.63
C VAL A 106 -7.04 0.72 5.69
N LEU A 107 -7.01 -0.06 4.60
CA LEU A 107 -8.15 -0.17 3.69
C LEU A 107 -9.33 -0.91 4.30
N ALA A 108 -9.10 -1.96 5.10
CA ALA A 108 -10.18 -2.69 5.76
C ALA A 108 -10.95 -1.78 6.73
N VAL A 109 -10.23 -1.02 7.55
CA VAL A 109 -10.83 -0.02 8.46
C VAL A 109 -11.57 1.05 7.65
N THR A 110 -10.96 1.57 6.58
CA THR A 110 -11.59 2.62 5.77
C THR A 110 -12.83 2.11 5.02
N ALA A 111 -12.86 0.84 4.63
CA ALA A 111 -14.01 0.23 3.97
C ALA A 111 -15.25 0.12 4.88
N VAL A 112 -15.07 0.01 6.20
CA VAL A 112 -16.18 0.08 7.16
C VAL A 112 -16.85 1.45 7.10
N PHE A 113 -16.05 2.52 7.12
CA PHE A 113 -16.54 3.90 7.01
C PHE A 113 -17.05 4.29 5.62
N LEU A 114 -16.88 3.43 4.60
CA LEU A 114 -17.44 3.62 3.27
C LEU A 114 -18.85 3.05 3.10
N LYS A 115 -19.30 2.18 4.01
CA LYS A 115 -20.63 1.58 4.03
C LYS A 115 -21.67 2.41 4.79
N GLU A 116 -21.22 3.29 5.68
CA GLU A 116 -22.05 4.30 6.37
C GLU A 116 -22.31 5.52 5.48
#